data_AF-A0A1Y4L037-F1
#
_entry.id   AF-A0A1Y4L037-F1
#
_cell.length_a   1.000
_cell.length_b   1.000
_cell.length_c   1.000
_cell.angle_alpha   90.00
_cell.angle_beta   90.00
_cell.angle_gamma   90.00
#
_symmetry.space_group_name_H-M   'P 1'
#
loop_
_entity.id
_entity.type
_entity.pdbx_description
1 polymer ?
#
loop_
_entity_poly.entity_id
_entity_poly.type
_entity_poly.pdbx_seq_one_letter_code
_entity_poly.pdbx_strand_id
1 'polypeptide(L)' 'MSFTPGVTGFFGPRDLLIEPLDPGGFRTLVYTFARLQYGRVLALDEDLSARNFYAAQIAFRSRELCLLLNVYAP' A
#
# COMPACT_ATOMS: atom_id res chain seq x y z
N MET A 1 5.06 28.40 7.60
CA MET A 1 6.00 27.32 7.23
C MET A 1 5.45 26.67 5.97
N SER A 2 6.11 26.84 4.82
CA SER A 2 5.73 26.12 3.61
C SER A 2 6.46 24.78 3.60
N PHE A 3 5.73 23.69 3.43
CA PHE A 3 6.36 22.40 3.21
C PHE A 3 6.98 22.40 1.82
N THR A 4 8.26 22.08 1.73
CA THR A 4 8.91 21.74 0.46
C THR A 4 8.14 20.57 -0.13
N PRO A 5 7.64 20.63 -1.38
CA PRO A 5 6.94 19.51 -1.98
C PRO A 5 7.88 18.32 -1.99
N GLY A 6 7.56 17.30 -1.18
CA GLY A 6 8.28 16.05 -1.20
C GLY A 6 8.19 15.47 -2.60
N VAL A 7 9.34 15.23 -3.22
CA VAL A 7 9.43 14.41 -4.42
C VAL A 7 9.06 12.99 -4.02
N THR A 8 7.77 12.65 -4.13
CA THR A 8 7.30 11.26 -4.11
C THR A 8 6.55 10.97 -5.39
N GLY A 9 7.14 11.32 -6.52
CA GLY A 9 6.66 10.93 -7.84
C GLY A 9 7.83 10.35 -8.60
N PHE A 10 7.95 9.02 -8.61
CA PHE A 10 8.69 8.36 -9.68
C PHE A 10 7.85 8.49 -10.96
N PHE A 11 7.76 9.71 -11.50
CA PHE A 11 7.25 9.92 -12.85
C PHE A 11 8.43 9.72 -13.79
N GLY A 12 8.42 8.59 -14.51
CA GLY A 12 9.25 8.38 -15.69
C GLY A 12 8.99 9.43 -16.76
N PRO A 13 9.77 9.44 -17.86
CA PRO A 13 9.65 10.44 -18.91
C PRO A 13 8.20 10.49 -19.43
N ARG A 14 7.56 11.66 -19.21
CA ARG A 14 6.30 12.28 -19.67
C ARG A 14 5.18 11.49 -20.39
N ASP A 15 5.37 10.26 -20.85
CA ASP A 15 4.51 9.60 -21.83
C ASP A 15 3.96 8.22 -21.41
N LEU A 16 4.35 7.68 -20.24
CA LEU A 16 3.66 6.50 -19.67
C LEU A 16 2.80 6.92 -18.47
N LEU A 17 1.48 6.98 -18.70
CA LEU A 17 0.50 6.88 -17.63
C LEU A 17 0.59 5.46 -17.05
N ILE A 18 1.42 5.29 -16.02
CA ILE A 18 1.45 4.04 -15.25
C ILE A 18 0.17 4.03 -14.43
N GLU A 19 -0.74 3.11 -14.75
CA GLU A 19 -1.92 2.87 -13.93
C GLU A 19 -1.51 2.19 -12.62
N PRO A 20 -2.08 2.59 -11.47
CA PRO A 20 -1.84 1.90 -10.22
C PRO A 20 -2.34 0.45 -10.31
N LEU A 21 -1.64 -0.47 -9.64
CA LEU A 21 -2.09 -1.86 -9.52
C LEU A 21 -3.51 -1.95 -8.94
N ASP A 22 -4.31 -2.91 -9.42
CA ASP A 22 -5.65 -3.17 -8.88
C ASP A 22 -5.58 -3.51 -7.37
N PRO A 23 -6.37 -2.84 -6.51
CA PRO A 23 -6.36 -3.11 -5.07
C PRO A 23 -6.89 -4.50 -4.70
N GLY A 24 -7.61 -5.20 -5.59
CA GLY A 24 -8.11 -6.56 -5.35
C GLY A 24 -6.98 -7.56 -5.10
N GLY A 25 -5.87 -7.45 -5.84
CA GLY A 25 -4.67 -8.26 -5.61
C GLY A 25 -4.07 -8.00 -4.22
N PHE A 26 -3.97 -6.74 -3.82
CA PHE A 26 -3.50 -6.33 -2.50
C PHE A 26 -4.40 -6.86 -1.37
N ARG A 27 -5.72 -6.68 -1.48
CA ARG A 27 -6.69 -7.22 -0.51
C ARG A 27 -6.52 -8.72 -0.34
N THR A 28 -6.43 -9.45 -1.45
CA THR A 28 -6.26 -10.90 -1.42
C THR A 28 -5.00 -11.30 -0.67
N LEU A 29 -3.88 -10.61 -0.90
CA LEU A 29 -2.63 -10.84 -0.20
C LEU A 29 -2.77 -10.57 1.30
N VAL A 30 -3.31 -9.42 1.68
CA VAL A 30 -3.51 -9.01 3.08
C VAL A 30 -4.36 -10.02 3.85
N TYR A 31 -5.52 -10.40 3.32
CA TYR A 31 -6.41 -11.36 3.98
C TYR A 31 -5.81 -12.77 4.01
N THR A 32 -5.13 -13.20 2.95
CA THR A 32 -4.45 -14.50 2.92
C THR A 32 -3.34 -14.56 3.95
N PHE A 33 -2.51 -13.51 4.06
CA PHE A 33 -1.46 -13.43 5.06
C PHE A 33 -2.04 -13.48 6.47
N ALA A 34 -3.03 -12.63 6.77
CA ALA A 34 -3.69 -12.62 8.08
C ALA A 34 -4.24 -14.02 8.42
N ARG A 35 -4.90 -14.69 7.47
CA ARG A 35 -5.44 -16.05 7.66
C ARG A 35 -4.34 -17.08 7.94
N LEU A 36 -3.28 -17.12 7.12
CA LEU A 36 -2.19 -18.09 7.27
C LEU A 36 -1.44 -17.93 8.59
N GLN A 37 -1.42 -16.70 9.11
CA GLN A 37 -0.73 -16.35 10.34
C GLN A 37 -1.63 -16.40 11.58
N TYR A 38 -2.89 -16.82 11.46
CA TYR A 38 -3.90 -16.74 12.53
C TYR A 38 -4.01 -15.32 13.12
N GLY A 39 -3.79 -14.31 12.28
CA GLY A 39 -3.90 -12.90 12.59
C GLY A 39 -5.25 -12.32 12.20
N ARG A 40 -5.37 -11.00 12.35
CA ARG A 40 -6.56 -10.22 12.01
C ARG A 40 -6.17 -8.94 11.30
N VAL A 41 -6.88 -8.61 10.21
CA VAL A 41 -6.76 -7.29 9.56
C VAL A 41 -7.43 -6.24 10.45
N LEU A 42 -6.69 -5.19 10.80
CA LEU A 42 -7.16 -4.07 11.62
C LEU A 42 -7.62 -2.90 10.76
N ALA A 43 -6.87 -2.59 9.70
CA ALA A 43 -7.17 -1.49 8.78
C ALA A 43 -6.66 -1.80 7.38
N LEU A 44 -7.32 -1.22 6.39
CA LEU A 44 -6.95 -1.19 4.97
C LEU A 44 -7.07 0.25 4.48
N ASP A 45 -6.02 0.74 3.84
CA ASP A 45 -5.96 2.05 3.21
C ASP A 45 -5.52 1.85 1.76
N GLU A 46 -6.49 2.00 0.86
CA GLU A 46 -6.30 1.88 -0.58
C GLU A 46 -6.29 3.27 -1.25
N ASP A 47 -6.38 4.35 -0.46
CA ASP A 47 -6.39 5.71 -0.99
C ASP A 47 -4.97 6.11 -1.41
N LEU A 48 -4.84 6.48 -2.68
CA LEU A 48 -3.59 6.93 -3.28
C LEU A 48 -3.45 8.46 -3.24
N SER A 49 -4.37 9.17 -2.58
CA SER A 49 -4.28 10.62 -2.42
C SER A 49 -2.95 11.01 -1.73
N ALA A 50 -2.04 11.57 -2.54
CA ALA A 50 -0.67 11.95 -2.16
C ALA A 50 0.30 10.79 -1.78
N ARG A 51 0.04 9.54 -2.21
CA ARG A 51 0.91 8.37 -1.92
C ARG A 51 1.00 7.40 -3.10
N ASN A 52 2.05 6.59 -3.09
CA ASN A 52 2.32 5.58 -4.12
C ASN A 52 2.13 4.15 -3.61
N PHE A 53 1.41 3.95 -2.50
CA PHE A 53 1.27 2.64 -1.90
C PHE A 53 -0.10 2.40 -1.30
N TYR A 54 -0.57 1.15 -1.39
CA TYR A 54 -1.62 0.65 -0.52
C TYR A 54 -1.03 0.25 0.83
N ALA A 55 -1.79 0.40 1.90
CA ALA A 55 -1.38 0.06 3.24
C ALA A 55 -2.39 -0.84 3.95
N ALA A 56 -1.89 -1.72 4.80
CA ALA A 56 -2.72 -2.52 5.68
C ALA A 56 -2.07 -2.63 7.06
N GLN A 57 -2.89 -2.67 8.09
CA GLN A 57 -2.47 -3.01 9.46
C GLN A 57 -3.01 -4.37 9.84
N ILE A 58 -2.16 -5.22 10.39
CA ILE A 58 -2.47 -6.62 10.72
C ILE A 58 -2.00 -6.90 12.14
N ALA A 59 -2.90 -7.38 12.98
CA ALA A 59 -2.56 -7.95 14.28
C ALA A 59 -2.12 -9.41 14.12
N PHE A 60 -1.00 -9.78 14.71
CA PHE A 60 -0.43 -11.13 14.68
C PHE A 60 0.41 -11.39 15.93
N ARG A 61 0.16 -12.51 16.63
CA ARG A 61 0.94 -12.96 17.82
C ARG A 61 1.26 -11.83 18.82
N SER A 62 0.24 -11.05 19.18
CA SER A 62 0.36 -9.89 20.09
C SER A 62 1.24 -8.74 19.57
N ARG A 63 1.46 -8.68 18.26
CA ARG A 63 2.16 -7.59 17.56
C ARG A 63 1.26 -7.01 16.48
N GLU A 64 1.61 -5.82 16.04
CA GLU A 64 1.01 -5.20 14.86
C GLU A 64 2.07 -5.09 13.76
N LEU A 65 1.66 -5.42 12.53
CA LEU A 65 2.46 -5.35 11.33
C LEU A 65 1.79 -4.40 10.35
N CYS A 66 2.60 -3.58 9.69
CA CYS A 66 2.15 -2.75 8.58
C CYS A 66 2.67 -3.34 7.27
N LEU A 67 1.76 -3.63 6.35
CA LEU A 67 2.10 -4.01 4.97
C LEU A 67 1.93 -2.80 4.08
N LEU A 68 2.94 -2.53 3.25
CA LEU A 68 2.93 -1.46 2.25
C LEU A 68 3.21 -2.08 0.88
N LEU A 69 2.34 -1.84 -0.09
CA LEU A 69 2.54 -2.25 -1.48
C LEU A 69 2.71 -1.02 -2.35
N ASN A 70 3.88 -0.82 -2.94
CA ASN A 70 4.07 0.22 -3.94
C ASN A 70 3.28 -0.13 -5.21
N VAL A 71 2.33 0.73 -5.60
CA VAL A 71 1.37 0.44 -6.67
C VAL A 71 1.87 0.83 -8.06
N TYR A 72 3.02 1.50 -8.12
CA TYR A 72 3.64 1.98 -9.37
C TYR A 72 5.02 1.33 -9.63
N ALA A 73 5.46 0.40 -8.79
CA ALA A 73 6.68 -0.36 -9.01
C ALA A 73 6.36 -1.70 -9.72
N PRO A 74 7.14 -2.09 -10.75
CA PRO A 74 7.00 -3.38 -11.41
C PRO A 74 7.39 -4.56 -10.53
#